data_AF-A0A2A5GWB7-F1
#
_entry.id   AF-A0A2A5GWB7-F1
#
_cell.length_a   1.000
_cell.length_b   1.000
_cell.length_c   1.000
_cell.angle_alpha   90.00
_cell.angle_beta   90.00
_cell.angle_gamma   90.00
#
_symmetry.space_group_name_H-M   'P 1'
#
loop_
_entity.id
_entity.type
_entity.pdbx_description
1 polymer ?
#
loop_
_entity_poly.entity_id
_entity_poly.type
_entity_poly.pdbx_seq_one_letter_code
_entity_poly.pdbx_strand_id
1 'polypeptide(L)'
;MKITLVTITPKDEYEDYGSTHTVELNGSTMMRQSEGIEPEDVRFYRDLSSPHDCETLIKKVIEAVKKGEEIEIEYEERIDEDF
;
A
#
# COMPACT_ATOMS: atom_id res chain seq x y z
N MET A 1 -17.58 4.19 0.35
CA MET A 1 -16.12 4.31 0.13
C MET A 1 -15.46 2.96 0.36
N LYS A 2 -14.54 2.54 -0.50
CA LYS A 2 -13.82 1.27 -0.35
C LYS A 2 -12.32 1.51 -0.17
N ILE A 3 -11.74 0.93 0.87
CA ILE A 3 -10.28 0.94 1.14
C ILE A 3 -9.79 -0.50 1.01
N THR A 4 -8.80 -0.73 0.15
CA THR A 4 -8.18 -2.05 -0.02
C THR A 4 -6.74 -1.99 0.44
N LEU A 5 -6.36 -2.85 1.38
CA LEU A 5 -4.97 -3.10 1.72
C LEU A 5 -4.48 -4.30 0.92
N VAL A 6 -3.62 -4.06 -0.08
CA VAL A 6 -3.03 -5.09 -0.90
C VAL A 6 -1.62 -5.36 -0.42
N THR A 7 -1.33 -6.60 -0.03
CA THR A 7 0.03 -7.05 0.27
C THR A 7 0.50 -7.98 -0.83
N ILE A 8 1.64 -7.65 -1.43
CA ILE A 8 2.30 -8.47 -2.46
C ILE A 8 3.58 -9.01 -1.86
N THR A 9 3.68 -10.32 -1.76
CA THR A 9 4.86 -11.01 -1.21
C THR A 9 5.56 -11.78 -2.35
N PRO A 10 6.88 -11.61 -2.54
CA PRO A 10 7.63 -12.38 -3.52
C PRO A 10 7.64 -13.87 -3.16
N LYS A 11 7.58 -14.74 -4.18
CA LYS A 11 7.53 -16.20 -4.00
C LYS A 11 8.89 -16.80 -3.67
N ASP A 12 9.97 -16.25 -4.23
CA ASP A 12 11.32 -16.75 -4.03
C ASP A 12 11.94 -16.24 -2.71
N GLU A 13 12.59 -17.16 -1.99
CA GLU A 13 13.26 -16.98 -0.69
C GLU A 13 14.49 -16.04 -0.74
N TYR A 14 14.49 -14.99 -1.57
CA TYR A 14 15.38 -13.88 -1.30
C TYR A 14 14.86 -13.16 -0.06
N GLU A 15 15.24 -13.65 1.12
CA GLU A 15 14.92 -13.11 2.45
C GLU A 15 15.21 -11.59 2.56
N ASP A 16 16.02 -11.06 1.64
CA ASP A 16 16.39 -9.65 1.55
C ASP A 16 15.35 -8.75 0.87
N TYR A 17 14.48 -9.26 -0.03
CA TYR A 17 13.40 -8.48 -0.65
C TYR A 17 12.09 -8.74 0.11
N GLY A 18 11.65 -7.78 0.91
CA GLY A 18 10.44 -7.92 1.73
C GLY A 18 9.15 -7.68 0.95
N SER A 19 8.03 -7.76 1.67
CA SER A 19 6.69 -7.59 1.09
C SER A 19 6.44 -6.14 0.67
N THR A 20 5.62 -5.94 -0.35
CA THR A 20 5.10 -4.62 -0.71
C THR A 20 3.65 -4.47 -0.28
N HIS A 21 3.39 -3.47 0.55
CA HIS A 21 2.06 -3.09 1.01
C HIS A 21 1.56 -1.88 0.23
N THR A 22 0.34 -1.94 -0.27
CA THR A 22 -0.30 -0.87 -1.03
C THR A 22 -1.67 -0.58 -0.43
N VAL A 23 -1.96 0.69 -0.17
CA VAL A 23 -3.30 1.14 0.22
C VAL A 23 -3.97 1.75 -0.99
N GLU A 24 -5.11 1.19 -1.38
CA GLU A 24 -5.94 1.68 -2.46
C GLU A 24 -7.23 2.28 -1.90
N LEU A 25 -7.63 3.43 -2.45
CA LEU A 25 -8.90 4.08 -2.13
C LEU A 25 -9.76 4.13 -3.39
N ASN A 26 -10.89 3.44 -3.37
CA ASN A 26 -11.79 3.28 -4.52
C ASN A 26 -11.05 2.81 -5.80
N GLY A 27 -10.04 1.94 -5.64
CA GLY A 27 -9.22 1.40 -6.74
C GLY A 27 -8.04 2.28 -7.18
N SER A 28 -7.85 3.46 -6.56
CA SER A 28 -6.68 4.30 -6.81
C SER A 28 -5.61 4.09 -5.74
N THR A 29 -4.38 3.77 -6.13
CA THR A 29 -3.24 3.69 -5.20
C THR A 29 -3.03 5.04 -4.50
N MET A 30 -3.10 5.02 -3.17
CA MET A 30 -2.84 6.18 -2.33
C MET A 30 -1.43 6.13 -1.75
N MET A 31 -0.99 4.94 -1.34
CA MET A 31 0.29 4.74 -0.68
C MET A 31 0.84 3.38 -1.07
N ARG A 32 2.17 3.31 -1.18
CA ARG A 32 2.91 2.08 -1.32
C ARG A 32 4.09 2.10 -0.34
N GLN A 33 4.35 0.97 0.29
CA GLN A 33 5.47 0.74 1.18
C GLN A 33 6.07 -0.61 0.85
N SER A 34 7.35 -0.65 0.51
CA SER A 34 8.09 -1.90 0.31
C SER A 34 8.97 -2.17 1.52
N GLU A 35 8.93 -3.41 2.01
CA GLU A 35 9.86 -3.95 2.99
C GLU A 35 11.07 -4.55 2.24
N GLY A 36 12.28 -4.53 2.83
CA GLY A 36 13.48 -5.17 2.23
C GLY A 36 14.76 -4.36 2.36
N ILE A 37 15.90 -5.04 2.19
CA ILE A 37 17.23 -4.45 2.07
C ILE A 37 17.43 -4.10 0.60
N GLU A 38 17.47 -2.80 0.28
CA GLU A 38 17.83 -2.35 -1.07
C GLU A 38 19.25 -2.88 -1.40
N PRO A 39 19.45 -3.63 -2.50
CA PRO A 39 20.78 -3.79 -3.06
C PRO A 39 21.30 -2.39 -3.38
N GLU A 40 22.55 -2.11 -3.04
CA GLU A 40 23.19 -0.78 -3.10
C GLU A 40 23.07 -0.05 -4.46
N ASP A 41 22.62 -0.74 -5.51
CA ASP A 41 22.47 -0.26 -6.88
C ASP A 41 21.04 -0.11 -7.40
N VAL A 42 20.03 -0.45 -6.61
CA VAL A 42 18.63 -0.43 -7.06
C VAL A 42 18.03 0.91 -6.64
N ARG A 43 18.26 1.94 -7.48
CA ARG A 43 17.56 3.25 -7.46
C ARG A 43 16.05 3.10 -7.73
N PHE A 44 15.38 2.19 -7.06
CA PHE A 44 13.94 2.10 -7.08
C PHE A 44 13.46 2.95 -5.93
N TYR A 45 13.01 4.14 -6.30
CA TYR A 45 12.03 4.95 -5.61
C TYR A 45 11.78 4.50 -4.17
N ARG A 46 12.47 5.17 -3.23
CA ARG A 46 11.87 5.44 -1.93
C ARG A 46 10.51 6.10 -2.19
N ASP A 47 9.48 5.29 -2.45
CA ASP A 47 8.10 5.62 -2.11
C ASP A 47 8.02 5.50 -0.59
N LEU A 48 8.79 6.37 0.09
CA LEU A 48 8.42 6.81 1.41
C LEU A 48 7.10 7.52 1.18
N SER A 49 5.99 6.81 1.41
CA SER A 49 4.67 7.42 1.45
C SER A 49 4.82 8.74 2.19
N SER A 50 4.58 9.85 1.48
CA SER A 50 4.78 11.16 2.07
C SER A 50 3.86 11.22 3.28
N PRO A 51 4.26 11.82 4.41
CA PRO A 51 3.32 12.06 5.51
C PRO A 51 2.00 12.71 5.03
N HIS A 52 2.05 13.43 3.91
CA HIS A 52 0.90 14.01 3.22
C HIS A 52 -0.07 12.99 2.61
N ASP A 53 0.39 11.81 2.19
CA ASP A 53 -0.45 10.76 1.61
C ASP A 53 -1.29 10.09 2.71
N CYS A 54 -0.67 9.79 3.85
CA CYS A 54 -1.37 9.39 5.08
C CYS A 54 -2.40 10.45 5.51
N GLU A 55 -1.98 11.72 5.56
CA GLU A 55 -2.85 12.83 5.93
C GLU A 55 -4.06 12.95 4.98
N THR A 56 -3.84 12.77 3.69
CA THR A 56 -4.89 12.82 2.65
C THR A 56 -5.87 11.67 2.80
N LEU A 57 -5.38 10.45 3.05
CA LEU A 57 -6.22 9.29 3.33
C LEU A 57 -7.12 9.55 4.55
N ILE A 58 -6.53 10.01 5.66
CA ILE A 58 -7.25 10.31 6.90
C ILE A 58 -8.33 11.39 6.65
N LYS A 59 -8.00 12.46 5.92
CA LYS A 59 -8.97 13.52 5.58
C LYS A 59 -10.15 12.97 4.77
N LYS A 60 -9.90 12.14 3.76
CA LYS A 60 -10.96 11.54 2.94
C LYS A 60 -11.87 10.63 3.75
N VAL A 61 -11.31 9.83 4.66
CA VAL A 61 -12.07 8.98 5.59
C VAL A 61 -12.96 9.84 6.50
N ILE A 62 -12.40 10.89 7.11
CA ILE A 62 -13.17 11.81 7.97
C ILE A 62 -14.32 12.46 7.20
N GLU A 63 -14.10 12.88 5.95
CA GLU A 63 -15.14 13.47 5.11
C GLU A 63 -16.25 12.47 4.77
N ALA A 64 -15.91 11.22 4.45
CA ALA A 64 -16.88 10.16 4.18
C ALA A 64 -17.76 9.90 5.41
N VAL A 65 -17.15 9.75 6.59
CA VAL A 65 -17.89 9.58 7.86
C VAL A 65 -18.82 10.75 8.12
N LYS A 66 -18.36 11.99 7.93
CA LYS A 66 -19.19 13.20 8.13
C LYS A 66 -20.39 13.26 7.19
N LYS A 67 -20.29 12.65 6.01
CA LYS A 67 -21.38 12.57 5.02
C LYS A 67 -22.33 11.39 5.27
N GLY A 68 -22.05 10.54 6.26
CA GLY A 68 -22.79 9.31 6.51
C GLY A 68 -22.56 8.24 5.44
N GLU A 69 -21.43 8.32 4.73
CA GLU A 69 -21.05 7.32 3.73
C GLU A 69 -20.53 6.05 4.43
N GLU A 70 -20.98 4.89 3.96
CA GLU A 70 -20.48 3.60 4.43
C GLU A 70 -19.03 3.40 3.96
N ILE A 71 -18.17 2.94 4.87
CA ILE A 71 -16.76 2.66 4.59
C ILE A 71 -16.53 1.16 4.68
N GLU A 72 -16.17 0.57 3.55
CA GLU A 72 -15.79 -0.83 3.41
C GLU A 72 -14.26 -0.93 3.41
N ILE A 73 -13.72 -1.87 4.19
CA ILE A 73 -12.28 -2.12 4.29
C ILE A 73 -12.04 -3.59 3.95
N GLU A 74 -11.23 -3.83 2.94
CA GLU A 74 -10.84 -5.18 2.52
C GLU A 74 -9.32 -5.36 2.61
N TYR A 75 -8.91 -6.60 2.84
CA TYR A 75 -7.53 -7.03 2.80
C TYR A 75 -7.37 -8.06 1.69
N GLU A 76 -6.34 -7.86 0.87
CA GLU A 76 -5.98 -8.76 -0.22
C GLU A 76 -4.50 -9.13 -0.11
N GLU A 77 -4.21 -10.43 -0.15
CA GLU A 77 -2.86 -10.97 -0.20
C GLU A 77 -2.61 -11.58 -1.57
N ARG A 78 -1.50 -11.20 -2.20
CA ARG A 78 -1.06 -11.68 -3.52
C ARG A 78 0.35 -12.22 -3.39
N ILE A 79 0.59 -13.36 -4.03
CA ILE A 79 1.92 -13.90 -4.20
C ILE A 79 2.38 -13.51 -5.60
N ASP A 80 3.52 -12.84 -5.71
CA ASP A 80 4.12 -12.53 -7.01
C ASP A 80 4.88 -13.77 -7.51
N GLU A 81 4.35 -14.41 -8.56
CA GLU A 81 4.96 -15.60 -9.17
C GLU A 81 6.00 -15.26 -10.24
N ASP A 82 6.06 -13.99 -10.67
CA ASP A 82 6.91 -13.52 -11.79
C ASP A 82 8.22 -12.85 -11.31
N PHE A 83 8.48 -12.82 -9.99
CA PHE A 83 9.68 -12.28 -9.37
C PHE A 83 10.61 -13.36 -8.82
#